data_AF-A0A821XL46-F1
#
_entry.id   AF-A0A821XL46-F1
#
_cell.length_a   1.000
_cell.length_b   1.000
_cell.length_c   1.000
_cell.angle_alpha   90.00
_cell.angle_beta   90.00
_cell.angle_gamma   90.00
#
_symmetry.space_group_name_H-M   'P 1'
#
loop_
_entity.id
_entity.type
_entity.pdbx_description
1 polymer ?
#
loop_
_entity_poly.entity_id
_entity_poly.type
_entity_poly.pdbx_seq_one_letter_code
_entity_poly.pdbx_strand_id
1 'polypeptide(L)'
;MSNARTHQYQSSGYYEKDTEEKKNKEKDKEGFEEYINSTISKFKDLSHRLLDITAHSALFILKFCLFIPKLTYVLRCSPLWNHSVFLSDLDNLLKTSLESILNVRFDTPSWNQASLPVRFGGLGVRKITSVALPAFLSSAHKSSSLVGKILRYYSTNYEIADLTDARNAWIASNPGLSLPSSVNFQRSWEDPLCKCEFKKLLGHIPITDRARLMAVGSREAGHWLNAYPSPNTGTLLDPESLRIAISLRLGVPICTPHKCPCGFEVSSLGHHGLHCQKSAGRFSRHAALNDIIRRSLASVNVPAILEPTGIARDDGKRPDGMSLIPWKMGRALVWDATCVDTFAPSHLLRTSKKAGAAAEQAEINKRHKYKSFLQLQFCSLWSRDSWAVGFKCTGAY
;
A
#
# COMPACT_ATOMS: atom_id res chain seq x y z
N MET A 1 -1.98 43.02 76.87
CA MET A 1 -1.23 41.75 76.78
C MET A 1 -2.21 40.67 76.31
N SER A 2 -2.60 40.64 75.04
CA SER A 2 -1.94 39.92 73.93
C SER A 2 -1.63 38.46 74.25
N ASN A 3 -2.40 37.53 73.70
CA ASN A 3 -1.85 36.33 73.08
C ASN A 3 -2.86 35.71 72.12
N ALA A 4 -2.65 36.00 70.84
CA ALA A 4 -3.13 35.20 69.73
C ALA A 4 -2.27 33.92 69.66
N ARG A 5 -2.89 32.75 69.67
CA ARG A 5 -2.26 31.49 69.23
C ARG A 5 -2.82 31.12 67.87
N THR A 6 -1.97 31.30 66.88
CA THR A 6 -2.13 31.01 65.46
C THR A 6 -2.32 29.51 65.21
N HIS A 7 -3.27 29.20 64.34
CA HIS A 7 -3.39 27.93 63.62
C HIS A 7 -2.11 27.67 62.79
N GLN A 8 -1.37 26.61 63.11
CA GLN A 8 -0.35 26.02 62.24
C GLN A 8 -0.41 24.50 62.41
N TYR A 9 -1.33 23.83 61.71
CA TYR A 9 -1.24 22.38 61.46
C TYR A 9 -2.19 22.03 60.32
N GLN A 10 -1.81 22.35 59.08
CA GLN A 10 -2.44 21.77 57.87
C GLN A 10 -1.65 21.95 56.55
N SER A 11 -0.37 22.36 56.58
CA SER A 11 0.42 22.63 55.36
C SER A 11 1.46 21.56 55.01
N SER A 12 1.78 20.59 55.88
CA SER A 12 2.88 19.62 55.63
C SER A 12 2.48 18.47 54.68
N GLY A 13 1.26 17.93 54.81
CA GLY A 13 0.82 16.76 54.02
C GLY A 13 0.44 17.03 52.57
N TYR A 14 0.25 18.29 52.17
CA TYR A 14 0.00 18.69 50.78
C TYR A 14 1.32 18.81 49.99
N TYR A 15 2.35 19.39 50.60
CA TYR A 15 3.67 19.54 49.98
C TYR A 15 4.42 18.20 49.80
N GLU A 16 4.26 17.24 50.71
CA GLU A 16 4.86 15.90 50.61
C GLU A 16 4.20 15.03 49.52
N LYS A 17 2.87 15.08 49.37
CA LYS A 17 2.16 14.40 48.26
C LYS A 17 2.55 14.96 46.91
N ASP A 18 2.68 16.28 46.79
CA ASP A 18 3.12 16.93 45.56
C ASP A 18 4.58 16.60 45.19
N THR A 19 5.43 16.29 46.19
CA THR A 19 6.83 15.89 45.94
C THR A 19 6.97 14.41 45.59
N GLU A 20 6.18 13.52 46.21
CA GLU A 20 6.12 12.11 45.79
C GLU A 20 5.48 11.94 44.41
N GLU A 21 4.42 12.69 44.10
CA GLU A 21 3.78 12.65 42.80
C GLU A 21 4.69 13.23 41.70
N LYS A 22 5.49 14.26 42.01
CA LYS A 22 6.54 14.76 41.10
C LYS A 22 7.66 13.75 40.89
N LYS A 23 8.15 13.11 41.95
CA LYS A 23 9.19 12.06 41.86
C LYS A 23 8.72 10.83 41.07
N ASN A 24 7.46 10.41 41.25
CA ASN A 24 6.88 9.32 40.46
C ASN A 24 6.73 9.73 38.99
N LYS A 25 6.26 10.96 38.70
CA LYS A 25 6.20 11.48 37.32
C LYS A 25 7.57 11.62 36.66
N GLU A 26 8.62 11.94 37.40
CA GLU A 26 10.01 11.97 36.89
C GLU A 26 10.53 10.57 36.60
N LYS A 27 10.31 9.61 37.51
CA LYS A 27 10.70 8.21 37.32
C LYS A 27 9.96 7.54 36.16
N ASP A 28 8.67 7.86 35.98
CA ASP A 28 7.87 7.38 34.84
C ASP A 28 8.34 7.97 33.51
N LYS A 29 8.83 9.22 33.51
CA LYS A 29 9.44 9.84 32.33
C LYS A 29 10.78 9.18 31.97
N GLU A 30 11.65 8.95 32.95
CA GLU A 30 12.93 8.27 32.73
C GLU A 30 12.73 6.86 32.16
N GLY A 31 11.80 6.08 32.72
CA GLY A 31 11.49 4.74 32.22
C GLY A 31 10.90 4.74 30.80
N PHE A 32 10.12 5.76 30.44
CA PHE A 32 9.58 5.91 29.10
C PHE A 32 10.65 6.32 28.07
N GLU A 33 11.56 7.22 28.43
CA GLU A 33 12.70 7.60 27.58
C GLU A 33 13.65 6.42 27.36
N GLU A 34 13.91 5.61 28.39
CA GLU A 34 14.68 4.37 28.26
C GLU A 34 13.99 3.39 27.31
N TYR A 35 12.67 3.21 27.44
CA TYR A 35 11.88 2.38 26.52
C TYR A 35 11.97 2.86 25.06
N ILE A 36 11.87 4.17 24.83
CA ILE A 36 12.01 4.79 23.51
C ILE A 36 13.38 4.44 22.91
N ASN A 37 14.45 4.73 23.63
CA ASN A 37 15.82 4.54 23.16
C ASN A 37 16.11 3.07 22.88
N SER A 38 15.69 2.19 23.79
CA SER A 38 15.77 0.73 23.61
C SER A 38 15.04 0.27 22.35
N THR A 39 13.85 0.81 22.09
CA THR A 39 13.02 0.44 20.94
C THR A 39 13.65 0.90 19.62
N ILE A 40 14.14 2.14 19.55
CA ILE A 40 14.85 2.65 18.37
C ILE A 40 16.08 1.79 18.08
N SER A 41 16.90 1.49 19.11
CA SER A 41 18.10 0.65 18.94
C SER A 41 17.73 -0.73 18.40
N LYS A 42 16.72 -1.39 19.01
CA LYS A 42 16.25 -2.72 18.57
C LYS A 42 15.78 -2.69 17.12
N PHE A 43 15.04 -1.66 16.71
CA PHE A 43 14.57 -1.57 15.32
C PHE A 43 15.70 -1.28 14.35
N LYS A 44 16.69 -0.48 14.75
CA LYS A 44 17.89 -0.22 13.94
C LYS A 44 18.67 -1.51 13.70
N ASP A 45 18.88 -2.32 14.74
CA ASP A 45 19.59 -3.60 14.64
C ASP A 45 18.81 -4.60 13.76
N LEU A 46 17.49 -4.70 13.95
CA LEU A 46 16.64 -5.56 13.11
C LEU A 46 16.64 -5.09 11.65
N SER A 47 16.57 -3.79 11.39
CA SER A 47 16.65 -3.23 10.03
C SER A 47 17.96 -3.55 9.35
N HIS A 48 19.09 -3.53 10.06
CA HIS A 48 20.38 -3.93 9.50
C HIS A 48 20.36 -5.41 9.08
N ARG A 49 19.81 -6.29 9.93
CA ARG A 49 19.70 -7.73 9.64
C ARG A 49 18.76 -8.06 8.47
N LEU A 50 17.82 -7.17 8.15
CA LEU A 50 16.98 -7.34 6.96
C LEU A 50 17.77 -7.24 5.65
N LEU A 51 18.96 -6.64 5.67
CA LEU A 51 19.83 -6.55 4.50
C LEU A 51 20.53 -7.88 4.17
N ASP A 52 20.55 -8.82 5.12
CA ASP A 52 21.18 -10.15 4.96
C ASP A 52 20.27 -11.15 4.19
N ILE A 53 19.04 -10.76 3.88
CA ILE A 53 18.06 -11.59 3.15
C ILE A 53 17.63 -10.92 1.85
N THR A 54 16.92 -11.65 0.99
CA THR A 54 16.41 -11.11 -0.29
C THR A 54 15.54 -9.86 -0.07
N ALA A 55 15.72 -8.82 -0.89
CA ALA A 55 15.00 -7.54 -0.78
C ALA A 55 13.47 -7.69 -0.71
N HIS A 56 12.88 -8.64 -1.43
CA HIS A 56 11.43 -8.86 -1.41
C HIS A 56 10.96 -9.43 -0.07
N SER A 57 11.68 -10.41 0.49
CA SER A 57 11.41 -10.95 1.82
C SER A 57 11.62 -9.90 2.91
N ALA A 58 12.66 -9.08 2.79
CA ALA A 58 12.93 -7.97 3.69
C ALA A 58 11.79 -6.93 3.69
N LEU A 59 11.32 -6.50 2.51
CA LEU A 59 10.16 -5.63 2.36
C LEU A 59 8.90 -6.23 3.02
N PHE A 60 8.67 -7.52 2.79
CA PHE A 60 7.52 -8.23 3.36
C PHE A 60 7.58 -8.25 4.90
N ILE A 61 8.73 -8.61 5.48
CA ILE A 61 8.93 -8.61 6.94
C ILE A 61 8.81 -7.20 7.51
N LEU A 62 9.41 -6.21 6.87
CA LEU A 62 9.33 -4.80 7.31
C LEU A 62 7.87 -4.32 7.36
N LYS A 63 7.08 -4.67 6.35
CA LYS A 63 5.68 -4.28 6.23
C LYS A 63 4.74 -5.00 7.20
N PHE A 64 4.92 -6.31 7.40
CA PHE A 64 3.96 -7.14 8.14
C PHE A 64 4.41 -7.52 9.55
N CYS A 65 5.70 -7.40 9.87
CA CYS A 65 6.26 -7.93 11.11
C CYS A 65 7.12 -6.92 11.91
N LEU A 66 7.54 -5.80 11.33
CA LEU A 66 8.40 -4.79 11.99
C LEU A 66 7.70 -3.43 12.05
N PHE A 67 8.21 -2.50 12.86
CA PHE A 67 7.63 -1.16 13.06
C PHE A 67 6.19 -1.22 13.58
N ILE A 68 5.20 -0.80 12.79
CA ILE A 68 3.80 -0.69 13.23
C ILE A 68 3.27 -2.01 13.82
N PRO A 69 3.39 -3.17 13.14
CA PRO A 69 3.06 -4.47 13.74
C PRO A 69 3.61 -4.71 15.15
N LYS A 70 4.88 -4.36 15.42
CA LYS A 70 5.49 -4.49 16.77
C LYS A 70 5.07 -3.39 17.74
N LEU A 71 4.81 -2.19 17.24
CA LEU A 71 4.38 -1.04 18.05
C LEU A 71 2.87 -1.01 18.28
N THR A 72 2.10 -1.88 17.62
CA THR A 72 0.62 -1.81 17.59
C THR A 72 0.01 -1.78 18.99
N TYR A 73 0.56 -2.56 19.93
CA TYR A 73 0.09 -2.54 21.31
C TYR A 73 0.29 -1.17 21.96
N VAL A 74 1.50 -0.62 21.92
CA VAL A 74 1.81 0.67 22.57
C VAL A 74 1.10 1.83 21.87
N LEU A 75 1.01 1.82 20.53
CA LEU A 75 0.26 2.82 19.77
C LEU A 75 -1.25 2.83 20.09
N ARG A 76 -1.79 1.71 20.59
CA ARG A 76 -3.21 1.57 20.94
C ARG A 76 -3.51 1.84 22.41
N CYS A 77 -2.50 1.81 23.27
CA CYS A 77 -2.68 1.84 24.72
C CYS A 77 -2.01 3.05 25.38
N SER A 78 -1.17 3.80 24.67
CA SER A 78 -0.39 4.90 25.23
C SER A 78 -0.50 6.16 24.38
N PRO A 79 -0.41 7.36 24.98
CA PRO A 79 -0.55 8.64 24.30
C PRO A 79 0.66 9.05 23.44
N LEU A 80 1.15 8.13 22.61
CA LEU A 80 2.38 8.31 21.82
C LEU A 80 2.31 9.47 20.82
N TRP A 81 1.12 9.94 20.42
CA TRP A 81 1.01 11.09 19.51
C TRP A 81 1.55 12.39 20.12
N ASN A 82 1.66 12.47 21.46
CA ASN A 82 2.28 13.60 22.15
C ASN A 82 3.82 13.61 22.03
N HIS A 83 4.42 12.49 21.62
CA HIS A 83 5.87 12.32 21.50
C HIS A 83 6.32 12.40 20.03
N SER A 84 6.11 13.57 19.41
CA SER A 84 6.34 13.78 17.98
C SER A 84 7.78 13.52 17.52
N VAL A 85 8.79 13.83 18.36
CA VAL A 85 10.20 13.59 18.08
C VAL A 85 10.47 12.10 17.93
N PHE A 86 10.07 11.30 18.93
CA PHE A 86 10.20 9.84 18.90
C PHE A 86 9.53 9.20 17.67
N LEU A 87 8.29 9.60 17.37
CA LEU A 87 7.58 9.08 16.21
C LEU A 87 8.27 9.47 14.89
N SER A 88 8.83 10.68 14.82
CA SER A 88 9.56 11.16 13.64
C SER A 88 10.88 10.41 13.45
N ASP A 89 11.60 10.11 14.53
CA ASP A 89 12.83 9.32 14.48
C ASP A 89 12.58 7.90 14.00
N LEU A 90 11.48 7.28 14.44
CA LEU A 90 11.06 5.98 13.94
C LEU A 90 10.63 6.04 12.46
N ASP A 91 9.95 7.09 12.03
CA ASP A 91 9.60 7.29 10.61
C ASP A 91 10.84 7.49 9.74
N ASN A 92 11.86 8.20 10.24
CA ASN A 92 13.15 8.37 9.56
C ASN A 92 13.93 7.06 9.49
N LEU A 93 13.95 6.28 10.57
CA LEU A 93 14.54 4.95 10.57
C LEU A 93 13.82 4.00 9.61
N LEU A 94 12.48 4.04 9.59
CA LEU A 94 11.66 3.27 8.64
C LEU A 94 11.98 3.65 7.20
N LYS A 95 12.05 4.95 6.89
CA LYS A 95 12.39 5.48 5.57
C LYS A 95 13.77 5.00 5.13
N THR A 96 14.80 5.22 5.94
CA THR A 96 16.18 4.85 5.61
C THR A 96 16.35 3.34 5.46
N SER A 97 15.71 2.54 6.32
CA SER A 97 15.69 1.07 6.19
C SER A 97 15.07 0.63 4.86
N LEU A 98 13.95 1.26 4.47
CA LEU A 98 13.26 0.95 3.22
C LEU A 98 14.08 1.35 1.99
N GLU A 99 14.76 2.51 2.04
CA GLU A 99 15.70 2.94 0.99
C GLU A 99 16.85 1.94 0.81
N SER A 100 17.42 1.44 1.90
CA SER A 100 18.50 0.44 1.88
C SER A 100 18.03 -0.91 1.34
N ILE A 101 16.87 -1.41 1.78
CA ILE A 101 16.32 -2.69 1.33
C ILE A 101 16.00 -2.67 -0.17
N LEU A 102 15.42 -1.57 -0.65
CA LEU A 102 14.95 -1.46 -2.02
C LEU A 102 15.99 -0.90 -2.99
N ASN A 103 17.08 -0.36 -2.47
CA ASN A 103 18.08 0.37 -3.23
C ASN A 103 17.47 1.51 -4.06
N VAL A 104 16.63 2.32 -3.41
CA VAL A 104 15.89 3.46 -3.99
C VAL A 104 15.99 4.65 -3.04
N ARG A 105 15.99 5.88 -3.58
CA ARG A 105 15.89 7.11 -2.78
C ARG A 105 14.48 7.68 -2.84
N PHE A 106 13.95 8.11 -1.69
CA PHE A 106 12.65 8.75 -1.60
C PHE A 106 12.78 10.25 -1.36
N ASP A 107 12.30 11.04 -2.31
CA ASP A 107 11.96 12.44 -2.06
C ASP A 107 10.67 12.56 -1.22
N THR A 108 10.28 13.77 -0.86
CA THR A 108 9.09 13.99 -0.01
C THR A 108 7.80 13.46 -0.64
N PRO A 109 7.48 13.73 -1.93
CA PRO A 109 6.28 13.17 -2.57
C PRO A 109 6.29 11.64 -2.66
N SER A 110 7.40 11.01 -3.06
CA SER A 110 7.48 9.55 -3.16
C SER A 110 7.43 8.89 -1.79
N TRP A 111 8.00 9.50 -0.74
CA TRP A 111 7.86 9.01 0.62
C TRP A 111 6.42 9.11 1.13
N ASN A 112 5.75 10.23 0.86
CA ASN A 112 4.33 10.39 1.19
C ASN A 112 3.47 9.36 0.47
N GLN A 113 3.73 9.09 -0.81
CA GLN A 113 3.04 8.05 -1.56
C GLN A 113 3.35 6.65 -1.02
N ALA A 114 4.62 6.30 -0.80
CA ALA A 114 5.04 5.00 -0.28
C ALA A 114 4.34 4.70 1.06
N SER A 115 4.14 5.75 1.85
CA SER A 115 3.48 5.73 3.15
C SER A 115 1.96 5.53 3.10
N LEU A 116 1.35 5.54 1.92
CA LEU A 116 -0.09 5.27 1.76
C LEU A 116 -0.39 3.77 1.80
N PRO A 117 -1.63 3.38 2.15
CA PRO A 117 -2.12 2.04 1.89
C PRO A 117 -1.95 1.63 0.42
N VAL A 118 -1.75 0.34 0.18
CA VAL A 118 -1.61 -0.23 -1.18
C VAL A 118 -2.76 0.21 -2.11
N ARG A 119 -4.00 0.22 -1.59
CA ARG A 119 -5.21 0.65 -2.34
C ARG A 119 -5.22 2.12 -2.76
N PHE A 120 -4.35 2.95 -2.20
CA PHE A 120 -4.16 4.35 -2.58
C PHE A 120 -2.84 4.57 -3.33
N GLY A 121 -2.27 3.50 -3.92
CA GLY A 121 -1.06 3.62 -4.73
C GLY A 121 0.26 3.59 -3.95
N GLY A 122 0.22 3.42 -2.62
CA GLY A 122 1.42 3.29 -1.79
C GLY A 122 1.97 1.87 -1.69
N LEU A 123 2.96 1.67 -0.82
CA LEU A 123 3.55 0.36 -0.53
C LEU A 123 2.82 -0.36 0.62
N GLY A 124 2.03 0.38 1.40
CA GLY A 124 1.40 -0.12 2.63
C GLY A 124 2.33 -0.09 3.85
N VAL A 125 3.47 0.62 3.75
CA VAL A 125 4.39 0.86 4.86
C VAL A 125 4.02 2.22 5.48
N ARG A 126 3.09 2.25 6.42
CA ARG A 126 2.52 3.52 6.92
C ARG A 126 3.52 4.28 7.81
N LYS A 127 3.48 5.61 7.77
CA LYS A 127 4.13 6.46 8.77
C LYS A 127 3.49 6.24 10.14
N ILE A 128 4.32 6.03 11.15
CA ILE A 128 3.93 5.80 12.54
C ILE A 128 3.30 7.07 13.10
N THR A 129 3.83 8.25 12.75
CA THR A 129 3.20 9.56 13.06
C THR A 129 1.75 9.64 12.58
N SER A 130 1.45 9.11 11.39
CA SER A 130 0.10 9.11 10.82
C SER A 130 -0.86 8.10 11.45
N VAL A 131 -0.32 7.09 12.15
CA VAL A 131 -1.08 5.96 12.68
C VAL A 131 -1.28 6.05 14.19
N ALA A 132 -0.37 6.70 14.93
CA ALA A 132 -0.40 6.76 16.38
C ALA A 132 -1.73 7.26 16.95
N LEU A 133 -2.20 8.42 16.46
CA LEU A 133 -3.44 9.02 16.95
C LEU A 133 -4.70 8.20 16.57
N PRO A 134 -4.90 7.78 15.29
CA PRO A 134 -5.98 6.86 14.92
C PRO A 134 -5.99 5.52 15.67
N ALA A 135 -4.82 4.94 15.93
CA ALA A 135 -4.68 3.67 16.64
C ALA A 135 -5.18 3.79 18.08
N PHE A 136 -4.75 4.82 18.80
CA PHE A 136 -5.22 5.08 20.16
C PHE A 136 -6.73 5.35 20.20
N LEU A 137 -7.23 6.30 19.41
CA LEU A 137 -8.65 6.69 19.39
C LEU A 137 -9.57 5.49 19.16
N SER A 138 -9.26 4.70 18.14
CA SER A 138 -10.07 3.53 17.82
C SER A 138 -10.02 2.45 18.89
N SER A 139 -8.86 2.24 19.53
CA SER A 139 -8.69 1.30 20.63
C SER A 139 -9.47 1.72 21.87
N ALA A 140 -9.33 2.98 22.30
CA ALA A 140 -10.03 3.54 23.45
C ALA A 140 -11.55 3.50 23.28
N HIS A 141 -12.07 3.87 22.11
CA HIS A 141 -13.50 3.75 21.83
C HIS A 141 -13.98 2.29 21.81
N LYS A 142 -13.19 1.38 21.22
CA LYS A 142 -13.53 -0.06 21.14
C LYS A 142 -13.57 -0.72 22.53
N SER A 143 -12.64 -0.39 23.41
CA SER A 143 -12.54 -0.97 24.75
C SER A 143 -13.51 -0.33 25.74
N SER A 144 -13.96 0.90 25.50
CA SER A 144 -14.83 1.65 26.41
C SER A 144 -16.01 0.81 26.93
N SER A 145 -16.83 0.24 26.05
CA SER A 145 -17.99 -0.56 26.49
C SER A 145 -17.63 -1.74 27.40
N LEU A 146 -16.48 -2.39 27.18
CA LEU A 146 -16.00 -3.48 28.03
C LEU A 146 -15.51 -2.96 29.38
N VAL A 147 -14.76 -1.86 29.39
CA VAL A 147 -14.29 -1.20 30.61
C VAL A 147 -15.46 -0.80 31.50
N GLY A 148 -16.49 -0.17 30.94
CA GLY A 148 -17.70 0.19 31.68
C GLY A 148 -18.40 -1.02 32.33
N LYS A 149 -18.50 -2.14 31.60
CA LYS A 149 -19.05 -3.40 32.13
C LYS A 149 -18.22 -3.98 33.27
N ILE A 150 -16.89 -3.98 33.13
CA ILE A 150 -15.96 -4.52 34.15
C ILE A 150 -16.05 -3.69 35.43
N LEU A 151 -16.04 -2.36 35.30
CA LEU A 151 -16.10 -1.45 36.43
C LEU A 151 -17.50 -1.38 37.07
N ARG A 152 -18.49 -2.13 36.54
CA ARG A 152 -19.89 -2.14 36.97
C ARG A 152 -20.53 -0.75 37.03
N TYR A 153 -19.97 0.19 36.27
CA TYR A 153 -20.58 1.50 36.05
C TYR A 153 -21.66 1.32 34.99
N TYR A 154 -22.92 1.32 35.44
CA TYR A 154 -24.10 1.37 34.55
C TYR A 154 -24.28 2.74 33.89
N SER A 155 -23.54 3.75 34.35
CA SER A 155 -23.59 5.14 33.90
C SER A 155 -22.27 5.54 33.24
N THR A 156 -22.37 6.35 32.19
CA THR A 156 -21.31 6.91 31.32
C THR A 156 -20.23 7.78 31.99
N ASN A 157 -19.98 7.63 33.29
CA ASN A 157 -19.17 8.57 34.09
C ASN A 157 -17.73 8.09 34.36
N TYR A 158 -17.19 7.16 33.58
CA TYR A 158 -15.74 6.90 33.60
C TYR A 158 -15.08 7.60 32.42
N GLU A 159 -14.00 8.31 32.69
CA GLU A 159 -13.17 8.93 31.67
C GLU A 159 -12.01 7.99 31.33
N ILE A 160 -11.79 7.77 30.04
CA ILE A 160 -10.56 7.12 29.57
C ILE A 160 -9.52 8.22 29.47
N ALA A 161 -8.42 8.09 30.21
CA ALA A 161 -7.31 9.03 30.17
C ALA A 161 -6.88 9.34 28.73
N ASP A 162 -6.56 10.61 28.47
CA ASP A 162 -6.13 11.15 27.18
C ASP A 162 -7.14 11.02 26.02
N LEU A 163 -8.33 10.45 26.20
CA LEU A 163 -9.30 10.27 25.11
C LEU A 163 -9.85 11.61 24.60
N THR A 164 -10.21 12.51 25.53
CA THR A 164 -10.69 13.85 25.21
C THR A 164 -9.59 14.65 24.49
N ASP A 165 -8.36 14.58 24.99
CA ASP A 165 -7.21 15.26 24.40
C ASP A 165 -6.84 14.71 23.02
N ALA A 166 -6.86 13.38 22.85
CA ALA A 166 -6.66 12.72 21.55
C ALA A 166 -7.71 13.18 20.53
N ARG A 167 -8.98 13.29 20.95
CA ARG A 167 -10.06 13.74 20.08
C ARG A 167 -9.85 15.20 19.66
N ASN A 168 -9.48 16.06 20.61
CA ASN A 168 -9.17 17.46 20.34
C ASN A 168 -7.96 17.60 19.40
N ALA A 169 -6.89 16.82 19.63
CA ALA A 169 -5.71 16.77 18.76
C ALA A 169 -6.06 16.32 17.33
N TRP A 170 -6.99 15.37 17.18
CA TRP A 170 -7.43 14.90 15.87
C TRP A 170 -8.20 15.97 15.12
N ILE A 171 -9.11 16.68 15.80
CA ILE A 171 -9.88 17.79 15.22
C ILE A 171 -8.94 18.93 14.82
N ALA A 172 -8.01 19.30 15.70
CA ALA A 172 -7.04 20.37 15.45
C ALA A 172 -6.12 20.06 14.26
N SER A 173 -5.68 18.81 14.12
CA SER A 173 -4.80 18.39 13.03
C SER A 173 -5.52 18.26 11.68
N ASN A 174 -6.85 18.20 11.68
CA ASN A 174 -7.65 17.85 10.50
C ASN A 174 -8.86 18.78 10.32
N PRO A 175 -8.63 20.11 10.12
CA PRO A 175 -9.71 21.05 9.96
C PRO A 175 -10.56 20.68 8.74
N GLY A 176 -11.88 20.63 8.93
CA GLY A 176 -12.86 20.32 7.88
C GLY A 176 -13.17 18.83 7.67
N LEU A 177 -12.54 17.92 8.41
CA LEU A 177 -12.97 16.52 8.47
C LEU A 177 -13.95 16.30 9.62
N SER A 178 -15.11 15.70 9.31
CA SER A 178 -16.06 15.27 10.33
C SER A 178 -15.54 14.04 11.08
N LEU A 179 -15.97 13.90 12.33
CA LEU A 179 -15.67 12.70 13.10
C LEU A 179 -16.23 11.45 12.42
N PRO A 180 -15.54 10.30 12.49
CA PRO A 180 -16.00 9.10 11.83
C PRO A 180 -17.30 8.56 12.43
N SER A 181 -18.19 8.04 11.60
CA SER A 181 -19.44 7.41 12.05
C SER A 181 -19.18 6.18 12.93
N SER A 182 -18.13 5.41 12.63
CA SER A 182 -17.75 4.21 13.36
C SER A 182 -16.40 4.41 14.03
N VAL A 183 -16.40 5.10 15.17
CA VAL A 183 -15.21 5.46 15.97
C VAL A 183 -14.41 4.24 16.47
N ASN A 184 -15.03 3.07 16.54
CA ASN A 184 -14.43 1.82 17.02
C ASN A 184 -13.48 1.15 16.02
N PHE A 185 -13.34 1.68 14.80
CA PHE A 185 -12.50 1.09 13.76
C PHE A 185 -11.42 2.08 13.33
N GLN A 186 -10.15 1.70 13.49
CA GLN A 186 -8.99 2.50 13.11
C GLN A 186 -9.07 3.02 11.66
N ARG A 187 -9.54 2.16 10.75
CA ARG A 187 -9.72 2.51 9.33
C ARG A 187 -10.66 3.71 9.12
N SER A 188 -11.70 3.86 9.95
CA SER A 188 -12.64 4.97 9.84
C SER A 188 -11.97 6.32 10.11
N TRP A 189 -10.95 6.34 10.98
CA TRP A 189 -10.14 7.51 11.28
C TRP A 189 -9.07 7.77 10.21
N GLU A 190 -8.48 6.71 9.64
CA GLU A 190 -7.37 6.85 8.69
C GLU A 190 -7.80 7.08 7.23
N ASP A 191 -8.89 6.45 6.77
CA ASP A 191 -9.29 6.52 5.35
C ASP A 191 -9.52 7.96 4.86
N PRO A 192 -10.14 8.88 5.64
CA PRO A 192 -10.22 10.29 5.25
C PRO A 192 -8.85 10.95 5.07
N LEU A 193 -7.89 10.67 5.96
CA LEU A 193 -6.53 11.21 5.90
C LEU A 193 -5.80 10.71 4.66
N CYS A 194 -5.86 9.40 4.41
CA CYS A 194 -5.26 8.77 3.23
C CYS A 194 -5.85 9.32 1.93
N LYS A 195 -7.16 9.55 1.88
CA LYS A 195 -7.84 10.16 0.73
C LYS A 195 -7.40 11.61 0.52
N CYS A 196 -7.23 12.39 1.58
CA CYS A 196 -6.75 13.77 1.50
C CYS A 196 -5.32 13.79 0.93
N GLU A 197 -4.43 12.96 1.46
CA GLU A 197 -3.05 12.87 1.00
C GLU A 197 -2.96 12.40 -0.46
N PHE A 198 -3.74 11.39 -0.85
CA PHE A 198 -3.82 10.96 -2.25
C PHE A 198 -4.33 12.08 -3.19
N LYS A 199 -5.29 12.90 -2.74
CA LYS A 199 -5.76 14.07 -3.51
C LYS A 199 -4.68 15.15 -3.62
N LYS A 200 -3.90 15.39 -2.57
CA LYS A 200 -2.76 16.32 -2.62
C LYS A 200 -1.72 15.87 -3.63
N LEU A 201 -1.38 14.57 -3.63
CA LEU A 201 -0.46 13.98 -4.62
C LEU A 201 -0.99 14.12 -6.05
N LEU A 202 -2.30 14.10 -6.27
CA LEU A 202 -2.92 14.32 -7.58
C LEU A 202 -2.99 15.80 -8.01
N GLY A 203 -2.73 16.75 -7.10
CA GLY A 203 -2.75 18.18 -7.36
C GLY A 203 -1.44 18.66 -7.99
N HIS A 204 -1.52 19.43 -9.08
CA HIS A 204 -0.37 20.10 -9.73
C HIS A 204 0.79 19.18 -10.15
N ILE A 205 0.49 18.05 -10.78
CA ILE A 205 1.48 17.10 -11.30
C ILE A 205 1.44 16.95 -12.82
N PRO A 206 2.56 16.54 -13.46
CA PRO A 206 2.59 16.21 -14.89
C PRO A 206 1.55 15.15 -15.26
N ILE A 207 1.11 15.16 -16.52
CA ILE A 207 0.08 14.23 -17.02
C ILE A 207 0.49 12.75 -16.85
N THR A 208 1.80 12.48 -16.98
CA THR A 208 2.40 11.15 -16.81
C THR A 208 2.29 10.66 -15.37
N ASP A 209 2.61 11.49 -14.38
CA ASP A 209 2.48 11.13 -12.97
C ASP A 209 1.02 11.00 -12.56
N ARG A 210 0.14 11.79 -13.16
CA ARG A 210 -1.29 11.65 -12.94
C ARG A 210 -1.80 10.29 -13.43
N ALA A 211 -1.39 9.88 -14.63
CA ALA A 211 -1.69 8.55 -15.17
C ALA A 211 -1.10 7.43 -14.27
N ARG A 212 0.12 7.61 -13.78
CA ARG A 212 0.79 6.69 -12.84
C ARG A 212 -0.01 6.50 -11.57
N LEU A 213 -0.29 7.58 -10.84
CA LEU A 213 -1.02 7.56 -9.57
C LEU A 213 -2.42 6.94 -9.73
N MET A 214 -3.12 7.26 -10.81
CA MET A 214 -4.41 6.65 -11.13
C MET A 214 -4.30 5.14 -11.38
N ALA A 215 -3.28 4.70 -12.12
CA ALA A 215 -3.06 3.27 -12.38
C ALA A 215 -2.74 2.50 -11.10
N VAL A 216 -1.76 2.95 -10.32
CA VAL A 216 -1.30 2.24 -9.11
C VAL A 216 -2.30 2.27 -7.95
N GLY A 217 -3.20 3.26 -7.95
CA GLY A 217 -4.33 3.36 -7.01
C GLY A 217 -5.58 2.59 -7.47
N SER A 218 -5.53 1.93 -8.62
CA SER A 218 -6.66 1.14 -9.09
C SER A 218 -6.81 -0.18 -8.30
N ARG A 219 -7.99 -0.78 -8.37
CA ARG A 219 -8.23 -2.08 -7.73
C ARG A 219 -7.24 -3.10 -8.29
N GLU A 220 -6.71 -3.96 -7.42
CA GLU A 220 -5.80 -5.07 -7.77
C GLU A 220 -4.37 -4.66 -8.11
N ALA A 221 -4.14 -3.35 -8.31
CA ALA A 221 -2.88 -2.75 -8.71
C ALA A 221 -1.68 -2.96 -7.73
N GLY A 222 -1.94 -3.55 -6.58
CA GLY A 222 -0.90 -3.76 -5.58
C GLY A 222 -1.04 -5.08 -4.87
N HIS A 223 -1.81 -6.03 -5.43
CA HIS A 223 -1.95 -7.35 -4.84
C HIS A 223 -0.60 -8.06 -4.68
N TRP A 224 0.32 -7.85 -5.62
CA TRP A 224 1.67 -8.41 -5.55
C TRP A 224 2.45 -7.95 -4.32
N LEU A 225 2.22 -6.73 -3.80
CA LEU A 225 2.84 -6.23 -2.56
C LEU A 225 2.33 -6.94 -1.29
N ASN A 226 1.24 -7.71 -1.41
CA ASN A 226 0.67 -8.50 -0.32
C ASN A 226 0.87 -10.00 -0.54
N ALA A 227 1.42 -10.40 -1.69
CA ALA A 227 1.72 -11.80 -1.96
C ALA A 227 2.92 -12.23 -1.10
N TYR A 228 2.85 -13.42 -0.51
CA TYR A 228 3.96 -13.98 0.23
C TYR A 228 5.12 -14.28 -0.72
N PRO A 229 6.34 -13.77 -0.49
CA PRO A 229 7.49 -13.98 -1.38
C PRO A 229 8.01 -15.42 -1.24
N SER A 230 7.80 -16.25 -2.26
CA SER A 230 8.25 -17.65 -2.25
C SER A 230 8.69 -18.10 -3.65
N PRO A 231 9.90 -18.70 -3.79
CA PRO A 231 10.34 -19.31 -5.04
C PRO A 231 9.40 -20.43 -5.50
N ASN A 232 8.91 -21.26 -4.57
CA ASN A 232 8.08 -22.43 -4.86
C ASN A 232 6.73 -22.08 -5.49
N THR A 233 6.21 -20.88 -5.18
CA THR A 233 4.95 -20.38 -5.75
C THR A 233 5.17 -19.39 -6.90
N GLY A 234 6.44 -19.08 -7.24
CA GLY A 234 6.79 -18.14 -8.30
C GLY A 234 6.47 -16.67 -7.97
N THR A 235 6.25 -16.33 -6.69
CA THR A 235 5.91 -14.98 -6.24
C THR A 235 7.13 -14.18 -5.77
N LEU A 236 8.27 -14.85 -5.58
CA LEU A 236 9.52 -14.17 -5.21
C LEU A 236 10.10 -13.41 -6.41
N LEU A 237 9.97 -12.09 -6.39
CA LEU A 237 10.72 -11.18 -7.26
C LEU A 237 12.21 -11.12 -6.86
N ASP A 238 13.09 -11.12 -7.85
CA ASP A 238 14.50 -10.79 -7.66
C ASP A 238 14.65 -9.30 -7.28
N PRO A 239 15.79 -8.90 -6.68
CA PRO A 239 16.00 -7.53 -6.20
C PRO A 239 15.82 -6.46 -7.29
N GLU A 240 16.22 -6.72 -8.53
CA GLU A 240 16.17 -5.74 -9.60
C GLU A 240 14.73 -5.58 -10.11
N SER A 241 14.03 -6.68 -10.34
CA SER A 241 12.60 -6.65 -10.70
C SER A 241 11.77 -5.96 -9.63
N LEU A 242 12.06 -6.21 -8.34
CA LEU A 242 11.39 -5.54 -7.23
C LEU A 242 11.67 -4.03 -7.23
N ARG A 243 12.94 -3.64 -7.36
CA ARG A 243 13.38 -2.24 -7.41
C ARG A 243 12.67 -1.51 -8.54
N ILE A 244 12.71 -2.05 -9.75
CA ILE A 244 12.03 -1.50 -10.93
C ILE A 244 10.53 -1.34 -10.63
N ALA A 245 9.85 -2.41 -10.20
CA ALA A 245 8.41 -2.38 -9.93
C ALA A 245 8.00 -1.31 -8.90
N ILE A 246 8.77 -1.16 -7.83
CA ILE A 246 8.54 -0.12 -6.81
C ILE A 246 8.82 1.26 -7.37
N SER A 247 9.91 1.41 -8.12
CA SER A 247 10.27 2.70 -8.68
C SER A 247 9.21 3.23 -9.63
N LEU A 248 8.64 2.35 -10.46
CA LEU A 248 7.54 2.68 -11.36
C LEU A 248 6.23 2.94 -10.63
N ARG A 249 6.01 2.25 -9.50
CA ARG A 249 4.86 2.51 -8.64
C ARG A 249 4.93 3.90 -8.05
N LEU A 250 6.10 4.32 -7.57
CA LEU A 250 6.31 5.56 -6.83
C LEU A 250 6.71 6.76 -7.71
N GLY A 251 7.13 6.51 -8.96
CA GLY A 251 7.60 7.56 -9.87
C GLY A 251 9.00 8.07 -9.55
N VAL A 252 9.86 7.20 -9.03
CA VAL A 252 11.27 7.53 -8.72
C VAL A 252 12.21 7.03 -9.83
N PRO A 253 13.43 7.58 -9.94
CA PRO A 253 14.40 7.14 -10.93
C PRO A 253 14.70 5.64 -10.90
N ILE A 254 14.79 5.02 -12.08
CA ILE A 254 15.12 3.60 -12.28
C ILE A 254 16.52 3.45 -12.85
N CYS A 255 16.86 4.28 -13.83
CA CYS A 255 18.10 4.19 -14.58
C CYS A 255 18.69 5.58 -14.79
N THR A 256 19.96 5.62 -15.19
CA THR A 256 20.54 6.84 -15.76
C THR A 256 19.91 7.11 -17.13
N PRO A 257 19.72 8.39 -17.51
CA PRO A 257 19.31 8.72 -18.86
C PRO A 257 20.30 8.16 -19.89
N HIS A 258 19.78 7.51 -20.93
CA HIS A 258 20.61 6.87 -21.95
C HIS A 258 19.85 6.73 -23.27
N LYS A 259 20.59 6.48 -24.35
CA LYS A 259 20.02 6.22 -25.67
C LYS A 259 19.65 4.74 -25.83
N CYS A 260 18.39 4.47 -26.12
CA CYS A 260 17.91 3.12 -26.40
C CYS A 260 18.48 2.60 -27.75
N PRO A 261 18.69 1.28 -27.95
CA PRO A 261 19.02 0.72 -29.27
C PRO A 261 18.00 1.02 -30.40
N CYS A 262 16.80 1.49 -30.07
CA CYS A 262 15.85 2.00 -31.07
C CYS A 262 16.13 3.45 -31.51
N GLY A 263 17.10 4.13 -30.89
CA GLY A 263 17.50 5.51 -31.15
C GLY A 263 16.83 6.56 -30.27
N PHE A 264 15.85 6.20 -29.43
CA PHE A 264 15.12 7.14 -28.58
C PHE A 264 15.84 7.41 -27.25
N GLU A 265 15.72 8.63 -26.73
CA GLU A 265 16.28 9.03 -25.44
C GLU A 265 15.41 8.54 -24.28
N VAL A 266 16.00 7.73 -23.39
CA VAL A 266 15.32 7.19 -22.21
C VAL A 266 15.57 8.11 -21.03
N SER A 267 14.49 8.65 -20.45
CA SER A 267 14.55 9.42 -19.20
C SER A 267 14.94 8.53 -18.01
N SER A 268 15.32 9.15 -16.89
CA SER A 268 15.63 8.42 -15.64
C SER A 268 14.49 7.54 -15.12
N LEU A 269 13.23 7.85 -15.46
CA LEU A 269 12.05 7.06 -15.09
C LEU A 269 11.88 5.77 -15.90
N GLY A 270 12.69 5.53 -16.95
CA GLY A 270 12.72 4.27 -17.67
C GLY A 270 11.43 3.87 -18.44
N HIS A 271 10.41 4.73 -18.52
CA HIS A 271 9.11 4.40 -19.13
C HIS A 271 9.20 3.89 -20.58
N HIS A 272 10.19 4.36 -21.35
CA HIS A 272 10.39 3.95 -22.74
C HIS A 272 10.48 2.42 -22.93
N GLY A 273 11.11 1.72 -21.98
CA GLY A 273 11.30 0.26 -22.05
C GLY A 273 9.99 -0.55 -22.08
N LEU A 274 8.87 0.06 -21.68
CA LEU A 274 7.54 -0.57 -21.67
C LEU A 274 6.93 -0.81 -23.03
N HIS A 275 7.14 0.14 -23.95
CA HIS A 275 6.50 0.15 -25.28
C HIS A 275 7.50 0.05 -26.43
N CYS A 276 8.82 0.14 -26.15
CA CYS A 276 9.84 0.02 -27.17
C CYS A 276 9.73 -1.32 -27.91
N GLN A 277 9.70 -1.27 -29.25
CA GLN A 277 9.59 -2.46 -30.09
C GLN A 277 10.85 -3.35 -30.03
N LYS A 278 12.01 -2.75 -29.71
CA LYS A 278 13.28 -3.48 -29.52
C LYS A 278 13.48 -3.98 -28.08
N SER A 279 12.49 -3.82 -27.20
CA SER A 279 12.57 -4.30 -25.82
C SER A 279 12.44 -5.83 -25.76
N ALA A 280 13.50 -6.50 -25.28
CA ALA A 280 13.54 -7.97 -25.17
C ALA A 280 12.42 -8.53 -24.28
N GLY A 281 11.98 -7.79 -23.25
CA GLY A 281 10.99 -8.24 -22.27
C GLY A 281 9.54 -8.28 -22.76
N ARG A 282 9.23 -7.77 -23.97
CA ARG A 282 7.85 -7.73 -24.48
C ARG A 282 7.24 -9.12 -24.62
N PHE A 283 7.96 -10.03 -25.29
CA PHE A 283 7.46 -11.38 -25.57
C PHE A 283 7.38 -12.22 -24.30
N SER A 284 8.37 -12.09 -23.40
CA SER A 284 8.39 -12.80 -22.11
C SER A 284 7.16 -12.48 -21.25
N ARG A 285 6.78 -11.20 -21.12
CA ARG A 285 5.57 -10.80 -20.36
C ARG A 285 4.30 -11.41 -20.92
N HIS A 286 4.14 -11.37 -22.24
CA HIS A 286 2.97 -11.95 -22.94
C HIS A 286 2.90 -13.47 -22.76
N ALA A 287 4.04 -14.16 -22.90
CA ALA A 287 4.13 -15.60 -22.71
C ALA A 287 3.80 -16.00 -21.26
N ALA A 288 4.33 -15.26 -20.28
CA ALA A 288 4.05 -15.51 -18.86
C ALA A 288 2.57 -15.34 -18.51
N LEU A 289 1.89 -14.32 -19.05
CA LEU A 289 0.45 -14.15 -18.88
C LEU A 289 -0.35 -15.32 -19.44
N ASN A 290 -0.04 -15.73 -20.66
CA ASN A 290 -0.70 -16.86 -21.31
C ASN A 290 -0.47 -18.17 -20.55
N ASP A 291 0.74 -18.38 -20.04
CA ASP A 291 1.05 -19.54 -19.20
C ASP A 291 0.24 -19.55 -17.90
N ILE A 292 0.07 -18.39 -17.23
CA ILE A 292 -0.76 -18.31 -16.02
C ILE A 292 -2.22 -18.64 -16.33
N ILE A 293 -2.78 -18.13 -17.43
CA ILE A 293 -4.15 -18.45 -17.85
C ILE A 293 -4.29 -19.96 -18.10
N ARG A 294 -3.36 -20.55 -18.86
CA ARG A 294 -3.34 -21.99 -19.15
C ARG A 294 -3.25 -22.83 -17.88
N ARG A 295 -2.34 -22.50 -16.96
CA ARG A 295 -2.18 -23.22 -15.68
C ARG A 295 -3.41 -23.07 -14.80
N SER A 296 -4.05 -21.90 -14.81
CA SER A 296 -5.30 -21.68 -14.07
C SER A 296 -6.41 -22.58 -14.60
N LEU A 297 -6.56 -22.71 -15.92
CA LEU A 297 -7.52 -23.64 -16.53
C LEU A 297 -7.17 -25.11 -16.20
N ALA A 298 -5.90 -25.48 -16.27
CA ALA A 298 -5.45 -26.83 -15.91
C ALA A 298 -5.77 -27.19 -14.46
N SER A 299 -5.66 -26.23 -13.51
CA SER A 299 -5.99 -26.45 -12.10
C SER A 299 -7.47 -26.76 -11.83
N VAL A 300 -8.36 -26.40 -12.76
CA VAL A 300 -9.78 -26.75 -12.73
C VAL A 300 -10.14 -27.86 -13.71
N ASN A 301 -9.15 -28.66 -14.13
CA ASN A 301 -9.28 -29.78 -15.08
C ASN A 301 -9.84 -29.37 -16.45
N VAL A 302 -9.61 -28.13 -16.87
CA VAL A 302 -9.94 -27.64 -18.21
C VAL A 302 -8.66 -27.66 -19.06
N PRO A 303 -8.46 -28.70 -19.89
CA PRO A 303 -7.29 -28.74 -20.78
C PRO A 303 -7.37 -27.59 -21.79
N ALA A 304 -6.23 -26.94 -22.01
CA ALA A 304 -6.15 -25.78 -22.90
C ALA A 304 -4.82 -25.76 -23.66
N ILE A 305 -4.85 -25.25 -24.89
CA ILE A 305 -3.70 -25.14 -25.79
C ILE A 305 -3.36 -23.67 -26.04
N LEU A 306 -2.08 -23.41 -26.23
CA LEU A 306 -1.58 -22.10 -26.65
C LEU A 306 -1.42 -22.06 -28.16
N GLU A 307 -1.64 -20.89 -28.72
CA GLU A 307 -1.54 -20.58 -30.15
C GLU A 307 -2.20 -21.64 -31.07
N PRO A 308 -3.49 -21.95 -30.88
CA PRO A 308 -4.18 -22.95 -31.68
C PRO A 308 -4.21 -22.60 -33.18
N THR A 309 -4.01 -23.58 -34.04
CA THR A 309 -4.07 -23.45 -35.50
C THR A 309 -5.43 -23.89 -36.07
N GLY A 310 -5.82 -23.35 -37.22
CA GLY A 310 -7.01 -23.80 -37.95
C GLY A 310 -8.37 -23.42 -37.36
N ILE A 311 -8.44 -22.48 -36.41
CA ILE A 311 -9.72 -22.05 -35.81
C ILE A 311 -10.56 -21.23 -36.81
N ALA A 312 -9.93 -20.30 -37.54
CA ALA A 312 -10.59 -19.59 -38.63
C ALA A 312 -10.21 -20.20 -39.98
N ARG A 313 -11.22 -20.35 -40.84
CA ARG A 313 -11.05 -20.86 -42.21
C ARG A 313 -10.51 -19.79 -43.17
N ASP A 314 -10.83 -18.52 -42.93
CA ASP A 314 -10.74 -17.50 -44.00
C ASP A 314 -9.82 -16.30 -43.68
N ASP A 315 -9.53 -16.02 -42.40
CA ASP A 315 -8.87 -14.77 -41.99
C ASP A 315 -7.50 -14.93 -41.30
N GLY A 316 -7.00 -16.18 -41.18
CA GLY A 316 -5.69 -16.49 -40.59
C GLY A 316 -5.53 -16.03 -39.14
N LYS A 317 -6.62 -15.63 -38.46
CA LYS A 317 -6.55 -15.10 -37.10
C LYS A 317 -6.25 -16.24 -36.12
N ARG A 318 -5.24 -15.99 -35.28
CA ARG A 318 -4.76 -16.91 -34.26
C ARG A 318 -4.90 -16.26 -32.88
N PRO A 319 -5.82 -16.75 -32.01
CA PRO A 319 -5.86 -16.34 -30.62
C PRO A 319 -4.65 -16.90 -29.87
N ASP A 320 -4.37 -16.37 -28.68
CA ASP A 320 -3.23 -16.84 -27.88
C ASP A 320 -3.50 -18.18 -27.21
N GLY A 321 -4.76 -18.52 -26.95
CA GLY A 321 -5.10 -19.86 -26.48
C GLY A 321 -6.59 -20.18 -26.52
N MET A 322 -6.88 -21.46 -26.35
CA MET A 322 -8.22 -22.04 -26.41
C MET A 322 -8.36 -23.25 -25.50
N SER A 323 -9.54 -23.44 -24.88
CA SER A 323 -9.87 -24.69 -24.18
C SER A 323 -10.16 -25.83 -25.16
N LEU A 324 -9.71 -27.03 -24.84
CA LEU A 324 -9.98 -28.23 -25.65
C LEU A 324 -11.37 -28.81 -25.41
N ILE A 325 -11.97 -28.49 -24.26
CA ILE A 325 -13.34 -28.87 -23.91
C ILE A 325 -14.28 -27.67 -23.95
N PRO A 326 -15.59 -27.89 -24.15
CA PRO A 326 -16.59 -26.84 -24.01
C PRO A 326 -16.53 -26.14 -22.65
N TRP A 327 -16.54 -24.82 -22.68
CA TRP A 327 -16.61 -23.95 -21.51
C TRP A 327 -18.05 -23.57 -21.16
N LYS A 328 -18.84 -23.18 -22.16
CA LYS A 328 -20.25 -22.78 -21.97
C LYS A 328 -21.07 -23.07 -23.23
N MET A 329 -22.23 -23.71 -23.07
CA MET A 329 -23.16 -24.02 -24.16
C MET A 329 -22.50 -24.75 -25.35
N GLY A 330 -21.63 -25.73 -25.06
CA GLY A 330 -20.92 -26.47 -26.13
C GLY A 330 -19.76 -25.71 -26.78
N ARG A 331 -19.48 -24.45 -26.37
CA ARG A 331 -18.46 -23.60 -26.98
C ARG A 331 -17.16 -23.59 -26.18
N ALA A 332 -16.03 -23.68 -26.86
CA ALA A 332 -14.72 -23.51 -26.24
C ALA A 332 -14.51 -22.07 -25.74
N LEU A 333 -13.73 -21.94 -24.67
CA LEU A 333 -13.19 -20.67 -24.22
C LEU A 333 -12.01 -20.29 -25.13
N VAL A 334 -12.01 -19.07 -25.64
CA VAL A 334 -10.88 -18.50 -26.38
C VAL A 334 -10.42 -17.24 -25.67
N TRP A 335 -9.10 -17.05 -25.62
CA TRP A 335 -8.52 -15.83 -25.08
C TRP A 335 -7.38 -15.29 -25.94
N ASP A 336 -7.17 -13.99 -25.79
CA ASP A 336 -6.06 -13.26 -26.36
C ASP A 336 -5.63 -12.24 -25.31
N ALA A 337 -4.39 -12.39 -24.82
CA ALA A 337 -3.81 -11.54 -23.79
C ALA A 337 -3.18 -10.30 -24.43
N THR A 338 -3.17 -9.18 -23.72
CA THR A 338 -2.49 -7.98 -24.21
C THR A 338 -1.91 -7.18 -23.06
N CYS A 339 -0.61 -6.90 -23.16
CA CYS A 339 0.08 -5.96 -22.30
C CYS A 339 0.14 -4.59 -22.98
N VAL A 340 -0.50 -3.58 -22.38
CA VAL A 340 -0.43 -2.20 -22.86
C VAL A 340 0.30 -1.29 -21.88
N ASP A 341 1.10 -0.39 -22.43
CA ASP A 341 1.81 0.61 -21.65
C ASP A 341 0.88 1.79 -21.30
N THR A 342 0.67 2.01 -20.01
CA THR A 342 -0.12 3.16 -19.50
C THR A 342 0.53 4.51 -19.83
N PHE A 343 1.85 4.55 -19.96
CA PHE A 343 2.65 5.74 -20.19
C PHE A 343 2.96 6.01 -21.67
N ALA A 344 2.48 5.15 -22.58
CA ALA A 344 2.67 5.35 -24.01
C ALA A 344 2.09 6.72 -24.43
N PRO A 345 2.80 7.51 -25.26
CA PRO A 345 2.35 8.85 -25.66
C PRO A 345 0.93 8.88 -26.23
N SER A 346 0.53 7.85 -26.98
CA SER A 346 -0.81 7.70 -27.55
C SER A 346 -1.92 7.40 -26.53
N HIS A 347 -1.57 7.03 -25.30
CA HIS A 347 -2.51 6.66 -24.23
C HIS A 347 -2.58 7.70 -23.10
N LEU A 348 -1.53 8.50 -22.89
CA LEU A 348 -1.38 9.44 -21.77
C LEU A 348 -2.58 10.37 -21.56
N LEU A 349 -3.15 10.93 -22.63
CA LEU A 349 -4.30 11.83 -22.53
C LEU A 349 -5.54 11.15 -21.92
N ARG A 350 -5.70 9.84 -22.15
CA ARG A 350 -6.81 9.05 -21.65
C ARG A 350 -6.50 8.46 -20.27
N THR A 351 -5.30 7.92 -20.08
CA THR A 351 -4.89 7.27 -18.83
C THR A 351 -4.75 8.23 -17.67
N SER A 352 -4.43 9.51 -17.94
CA SER A 352 -4.44 10.59 -16.94
C SER A 352 -5.83 11.04 -16.48
N LYS A 353 -6.89 10.67 -17.21
CA LYS A 353 -8.28 10.98 -16.87
C LYS A 353 -9.00 9.77 -16.25
N LYS A 354 -8.68 8.57 -16.72
CA LYS A 354 -9.32 7.32 -16.30
C LYS A 354 -8.30 6.21 -16.14
N ALA A 355 -8.18 5.68 -14.92
CA ALA A 355 -7.37 4.51 -14.61
C ALA A 355 -7.79 3.31 -15.48
N GLY A 356 -6.82 2.64 -16.09
CA GLY A 356 -7.06 1.48 -16.96
C GLY A 356 -7.62 1.81 -18.36
N ALA A 357 -7.67 3.08 -18.78
CA ALA A 357 -8.19 3.47 -20.10
C ALA A 357 -7.41 2.85 -21.28
N ALA A 358 -6.11 2.61 -21.12
CA ALA A 358 -5.30 1.92 -22.15
C ALA A 358 -5.76 0.47 -22.32
N ALA A 359 -5.95 -0.25 -21.21
CA ALA A 359 -6.42 -1.63 -21.21
C ALA A 359 -7.83 -1.75 -21.80
N GLU A 360 -8.74 -0.85 -21.41
CA GLU A 360 -10.10 -0.79 -21.95
C GLU A 360 -10.11 -0.55 -23.46
N GLN A 361 -9.23 0.30 -23.99
CA GLN A 361 -9.14 0.50 -25.43
C GLN A 361 -8.60 -0.73 -26.16
N ALA A 362 -7.59 -1.38 -25.60
CA ALA A 362 -7.05 -2.62 -26.16
C ALA A 362 -8.10 -3.72 -26.19
N GLU A 363 -8.97 -3.78 -25.17
CA GLU A 363 -10.12 -4.69 -25.12
C GLU A 363 -11.09 -4.47 -26.28
N ILE A 364 -11.49 -3.22 -26.49
CA ILE A 364 -12.37 -2.84 -27.60
C ILE A 364 -11.74 -3.24 -28.93
N ASN A 365 -10.45 -2.96 -29.13
CA ASN A 365 -9.73 -3.31 -30.35
C ASN A 365 -9.69 -4.83 -30.58
N LYS A 366 -9.44 -5.64 -29.53
CA LYS A 366 -9.45 -7.11 -29.63
C LYS A 366 -10.85 -7.66 -29.89
N ARG A 367 -11.89 -7.13 -29.24
CA ARG A 367 -13.28 -7.48 -29.52
C ARG A 367 -13.67 -7.20 -30.97
N HIS A 368 -13.23 -6.06 -31.52
CA HIS A 368 -13.43 -5.77 -32.94
C HIS A 368 -12.65 -6.72 -33.84
N LYS A 369 -11.39 -7.03 -33.53
CA LYS A 369 -10.56 -7.99 -34.28
C LYS A 369 -11.24 -9.36 -34.39
N TYR A 370 -11.82 -9.84 -33.30
CA TYR A 370 -12.46 -11.16 -33.21
C TYR A 370 -13.99 -11.12 -33.34
N LYS A 371 -14.58 -10.01 -33.81
CA LYS A 371 -16.04 -9.87 -33.96
C LYS A 371 -16.65 -10.96 -34.86
N SER A 372 -15.93 -11.41 -35.89
CA SER A 372 -16.34 -12.50 -36.77
C SER A 372 -16.37 -13.88 -36.07
N PHE A 373 -15.65 -14.04 -34.96
CA PHE A 373 -15.62 -15.28 -34.16
C PHE A 373 -16.70 -15.34 -33.08
N LEU A 374 -17.68 -14.43 -33.05
CA LEU A 374 -18.70 -14.33 -31.97
C LEU A 374 -19.60 -15.57 -31.80
N GLN A 375 -19.38 -16.65 -32.56
CA GLN A 375 -19.84 -17.99 -32.18
C GLN A 375 -19.03 -18.62 -31.02
N LEU A 376 -17.94 -18.00 -30.55
CA LEU A 376 -17.09 -18.43 -29.42
C LEU A 376 -17.16 -17.40 -28.28
N GLN A 377 -17.07 -17.86 -27.02
CA GLN A 377 -17.12 -16.97 -25.87
C GLN A 377 -15.70 -16.43 -25.57
N PHE A 378 -15.51 -15.13 -25.75
CA PHE A 378 -14.25 -14.45 -25.44
C PHE A 378 -14.22 -13.96 -23.99
N CYS A 379 -13.18 -14.35 -23.24
CA CYS A 379 -12.86 -13.75 -21.96
C CYS A 379 -11.68 -12.79 -22.14
N SER A 380 -11.91 -11.51 -21.89
CA SER A 380 -10.87 -10.49 -21.90
C SER A 380 -10.27 -10.36 -20.50
N LEU A 381 -8.97 -10.60 -20.36
CA LEU A 381 -8.22 -10.50 -19.11
C LEU A 381 -7.30 -9.28 -19.15
N TRP A 382 -7.41 -8.41 -18.14
CA TRP A 382 -6.58 -7.20 -18.03
C TRP A 382 -6.09 -6.96 -16.63
N SER A 383 -4.82 -6.55 -16.57
CA SER A 383 -4.27 -5.85 -15.42
C SER A 383 -4.38 -4.35 -15.60
N ARG A 384 -4.68 -3.65 -14.49
CA ARG A 384 -4.69 -2.18 -14.42
C ARG A 384 -3.40 -1.59 -13.87
N ASP A 385 -2.44 -2.45 -13.56
CA ASP A 385 -1.12 -2.02 -13.14
C ASP A 385 -0.27 -1.58 -14.31
N SER A 386 0.56 -0.58 -14.03
CA SER A 386 1.63 -0.17 -14.94
C SER A 386 2.63 -1.31 -15.21
N TRP A 387 2.73 -2.34 -14.33
CA TRP A 387 3.75 -3.40 -14.42
C TRP A 387 3.40 -4.79 -13.83
N ALA A 388 2.36 -4.94 -13.01
CA ALA A 388 1.98 -6.21 -12.39
C ALA A 388 0.65 -6.74 -12.95
N VAL A 389 0.29 -7.98 -12.65
CA VAL A 389 -0.82 -8.70 -13.27
C VAL A 389 -2.00 -8.79 -12.30
N GLY A 390 -3.01 -7.93 -12.49
CA GLY A 390 -4.35 -8.08 -11.94
C GLY A 390 -5.27 -8.79 -12.94
N PHE A 391 -6.18 -9.62 -12.46
CA PHE A 391 -7.04 -10.48 -13.27
C PHE A 391 -8.49 -10.03 -13.14
N LYS A 392 -9.07 -9.49 -14.22
CA LYS A 392 -10.53 -9.35 -14.32
C LYS A 392 -11.06 -10.22 -15.45
N CYS A 393 -11.61 -11.38 -15.11
CA CYS A 393 -12.48 -12.13 -16.01
C CYS A 393 -13.87 -11.49 -15.98
N THR A 394 -14.26 -10.80 -17.06
CA THR A 394 -15.68 -10.57 -17.34
C THR A 394 -16.10 -11.52 -18.43
N GLY A 395 -16.70 -12.65 -18.03
CA GLY A 395 -17.49 -13.45 -18.95
C GLY A 395 -18.69 -12.61 -19.38
N ALA A 396 -18.86 -12.40 -20.68
CA ALA A 396 -20.13 -11.92 -21.21
C ALA A 396 -21.21 -12.95 -20.84
N TYR A 397 -22.26 -12.47 -20.17
CA TYR A 397 -23.40 -13.28 -19.76
C TYR A 397 -24.11 -13.87 -20.97
#